data_AF-A0A1B6H6D3-F1
#
_entry.id   AF-A0A1B6H6D3-F1
#
_cell.length_a   1.000
_cell.length_b   1.000
_cell.length_c   1.000
_cell.angle_alpha   90.00
_cell.angle_beta   90.00
_cell.angle_gamma   90.00
#
_symmetry.space_group_name_H-M   'P 1'
#
loop_
_entity.id
_entity.type
_entity.pdbx_description
1 polymer ?
#
loop_
_entity_poly.entity_id
_entity_poly.type
_entity_poly.pdbx_seq_one_letter_code
_entity_poly.pdbx_strand_id
1 'polypeptide(L)'
;MFLCINASAAFLLILLSLSGFSDGATTTTSFLSSSEKSRLHDVFRSALDPFSDLGAAYYAVFGLKLQGASVPQNDNTFCQSILEKMKKDNYESVFYSSGLWKGTGCKGQLDNKAHIRQLAEDLKQD
;
A
#
# COMPACT_ATOMS: atom_id res chain seq x y z
N MET A 1 -5.71 -16.67 -61.00
CA MET A 1 -5.04 -17.52 -60.00
C MET A 1 -5.88 -17.47 -58.74
N PHE A 2 -6.69 -18.50 -58.51
CA PHE A 2 -7.65 -18.59 -57.39
C PHE A 2 -6.87 -18.72 -56.07
N LEU A 3 -7.15 -17.84 -55.10
CA LEU A 3 -6.66 -18.00 -53.73
C LEU A 3 -7.43 -19.16 -53.06
N CYS A 4 -6.83 -20.35 -53.02
CA CYS A 4 -7.21 -21.39 -52.07
C CYS A 4 -6.67 -20.98 -50.70
N ILE A 5 -7.44 -20.19 -49.94
CA ILE A 5 -7.17 -20.03 -48.51
C ILE A 5 -7.55 -21.37 -47.87
N ASN A 6 -6.53 -22.17 -47.53
CA ASN A 6 -6.74 -23.43 -46.82
C ASN A 6 -7.55 -23.18 -45.55
N ALA A 7 -8.57 -24.01 -45.30
CA ALA A 7 -9.44 -23.88 -44.14
C ALA A 7 -8.66 -23.81 -42.80
N SER A 8 -7.49 -24.47 -42.73
CA SER A 8 -6.57 -24.38 -41.58
C SER A 8 -5.94 -23.00 -41.38
N ALA A 9 -5.65 -22.26 -42.44
CA ALA A 9 -5.08 -20.91 -42.35
C ALA A 9 -6.13 -19.89 -41.91
N ALA A 10 -7.38 -20.05 -42.38
CA ALA A 10 -8.51 -19.25 -41.90
C ALA A 10 -8.80 -19.53 -40.41
N PHE A 11 -8.72 -20.79 -39.99
CA PHE A 11 -8.93 -21.18 -38.59
C PHE A 11 -7.85 -20.61 -37.65
N LEU A 12 -6.58 -20.59 -38.08
CA LEU A 12 -5.48 -19.99 -37.32
C LEU A 12 -5.62 -18.46 -37.20
N LEU A 13 -6.07 -17.78 -38.25
CA LEU A 13 -6.32 -16.33 -38.20
C LEU A 13 -7.50 -15.97 -37.27
N ILE A 14 -8.53 -16.80 -37.23
CA ILE A 14 -9.66 -16.64 -36.30
C ILE A 14 -9.18 -16.84 -34.85
N LEU A 15 -8.36 -17.86 -34.57
CA LEU A 15 -7.79 -18.10 -33.24
C LEU A 15 -6.86 -16.97 -32.78
N LEU A 16 -6.07 -16.40 -33.69
CA LEU A 16 -5.22 -15.23 -33.40
C LEU A 16 -6.05 -13.96 -33.10
N SER A 17 -7.19 -13.77 -33.76
CA SER A 17 -8.08 -12.64 -33.46
C SER A 17 -8.82 -12.77 -32.11
N LEU A 18 -9.02 -14.01 -31.62
CA LEU A 18 -9.74 -14.27 -30.37
C LEU A 18 -8.85 -14.17 -29.11
N SER A 19 -7.53 -14.20 -29.26
CA SER A 19 -6.60 -14.06 -28.13
C SER A 19 -6.34 -12.60 -27.72
N GLY A 20 -6.90 -11.63 -28.46
CA GLY A 20 -6.74 -10.19 -28.22
C GLY A 20 -7.77 -9.54 -27.29
N PHE A 21 -8.82 -10.26 -26.86
CA PHE A 21 -9.88 -9.70 -26.00
C PHE A 21 -10.13 -10.57 -24.77
N SER A 22 -9.16 -10.57 -23.86
CA SER A 22 -9.42 -10.90 -22.45
C SER A 22 -9.77 -9.61 -21.72
N ASP A 23 -10.89 -8.98 -22.09
CA ASP A 23 -11.46 -7.87 -21.32
C ASP A 23 -12.97 -8.13 -21.20
N GLY A 24 -13.37 -8.70 -20.06
CA GLY A 24 -14.72 -9.25 -19.92
C GLY A 24 -14.99 -9.91 -18.57
N ALA A 25 -14.78 -9.13 -17.50
CA ALA A 25 -15.41 -9.22 -16.19
C ALA A 25 -16.37 -10.41 -15.95
N THR A 26 -15.94 -11.38 -15.13
CA THR A 26 -16.85 -12.34 -14.49
C THR A 26 -16.60 -12.46 -12.99
N THR A 27 -16.30 -11.33 -12.33
CA THR A 27 -16.62 -11.09 -10.92
C THR A 27 -16.80 -9.59 -10.72
N THR A 28 -17.95 -9.18 -10.19
CA THR A 28 -18.11 -7.91 -9.49
C THR A 28 -16.98 -7.76 -8.45
N THR A 29 -16.32 -6.58 -8.36
CA THR A 29 -15.45 -6.05 -7.25
C THR A 29 -13.97 -5.65 -7.51
N SER A 30 -13.42 -5.63 -8.73
CA SER A 30 -12.12 -4.92 -8.95
C SER A 30 -12.34 -3.51 -9.49
N PHE A 31 -12.41 -2.51 -8.61
CA PHE A 31 -12.59 -1.09 -8.98
C PHE A 31 -11.37 -0.46 -9.67
N LEU A 32 -10.19 -1.10 -9.59
CA LEU A 32 -8.95 -0.61 -10.19
C LEU A 32 -8.39 -1.63 -11.18
N SER A 33 -7.99 -1.16 -12.35
CA SER A 33 -7.19 -1.89 -13.34
C SER A 33 -5.77 -2.17 -12.82
N SER A 34 -5.03 -3.06 -13.48
CA SER A 34 -3.65 -3.38 -13.10
C SER A 34 -2.71 -2.18 -13.18
N SER A 35 -2.88 -1.31 -14.18
CA SER A 35 -2.09 -0.09 -14.32
C SER A 35 -2.39 0.91 -13.19
N GLU A 36 -3.65 1.02 -12.76
CA GLU A 36 -4.03 1.88 -11.64
C GLU A 36 -3.50 1.36 -10.31
N LYS A 37 -3.51 0.04 -10.09
CA LYS A 37 -2.87 -0.58 -8.91
C LYS A 37 -1.37 -0.27 -8.87
N SER A 38 -0.68 -0.38 -10.00
CA SER A 38 0.75 -0.03 -10.11
C SER A 38 0.99 1.45 -9.80
N ARG A 39 0.20 2.34 -10.41
CA ARG A 39 0.32 3.79 -10.16
C ARG A 39 0.08 4.13 -8.69
N LEU A 40 -0.90 3.49 -8.06
CA LEU A 40 -1.19 3.69 -6.65
C LEU A 40 -0.08 3.14 -5.74
N HIS A 41 0.51 2.00 -6.08
CA HIS A 41 1.70 1.48 -5.40
C HIS A 41 2.85 2.50 -5.42
N ASP A 42 3.12 3.12 -6.57
CA ASP A 42 4.21 4.09 -6.71
C ASP A 42 3.96 5.37 -5.92
N VAL A 43 2.69 5.82 -5.83
CA VAL A 43 2.28 6.92 -4.94
C VAL A 43 2.62 6.59 -3.49
N PHE A 44 2.29 5.39 -3.00
CA PHE A 44 2.64 5.02 -1.63
C PHE A 44 4.15 4.90 -1.41
N ARG A 45 4.90 4.37 -2.39
CA ARG A 45 6.37 4.29 -2.29
C ARG A 45 7.02 5.66 -2.20
N SER A 46 6.63 6.57 -3.09
CA SER A 46 7.17 7.94 -3.11
C SER A 46 6.88 8.72 -1.83
N ALA A 47 5.79 8.39 -1.12
CA ALA A 47 5.46 9.02 0.15
C ALA A 47 6.32 8.56 1.34
N LEU A 48 7.17 7.53 1.20
CA LEU A 48 7.96 6.97 2.30
C LEU A 48 9.40 7.51 2.41
N ASP A 49 9.99 8.03 1.33
CA ASP A 49 11.39 8.46 1.34
C ASP A 49 11.63 9.75 0.53
N PRO A 50 11.84 10.90 1.20
CA PRO A 50 11.53 11.16 2.61
C PRO A 50 10.02 11.41 2.80
N PHE A 51 9.44 10.93 3.90
CA PHE A 51 8.05 11.23 4.22
C PHE A 51 7.89 12.63 4.86
N SER A 52 6.84 13.36 4.45
CA SER A 52 6.52 14.71 4.94
C SER A 52 6.16 14.71 6.42
N ASP A 53 5.22 13.85 6.80
CA ASP A 53 4.63 13.75 8.13
C ASP A 53 4.23 12.31 8.45
N LEU A 54 3.96 12.05 9.73
CA LEU A 54 3.68 10.71 10.22
C LEU A 54 2.39 10.12 9.65
N GLY A 55 1.38 10.94 9.34
CA GLY A 55 0.11 10.48 8.78
C GLY A 55 0.29 10.01 7.34
N ALA A 56 0.96 10.80 6.51
CA ALA A 56 1.31 10.42 5.14
C ALA A 56 2.08 9.09 5.11
N ALA A 57 3.10 8.95 5.96
CA ALA A 57 3.85 7.70 6.08
C ALA A 57 2.97 6.53 6.56
N TYR A 58 2.15 6.73 7.59
CA TYR A 58 1.28 5.70 8.14
C TYR A 58 0.31 5.16 7.08
N TYR A 59 -0.37 6.04 6.36
CA TYR A 59 -1.31 5.64 5.32
C TYR A 59 -0.63 5.07 4.08
N ALA A 60 0.57 5.53 3.74
CA ALA A 60 1.37 4.92 2.68
C ALA A 60 1.78 3.48 3.04
N VAL A 61 2.29 3.24 4.25
CA VAL A 61 2.59 1.90 4.76
C VAL A 61 1.34 1.02 4.79
N PHE A 62 0.20 1.56 5.27
CA PHE A 62 -1.06 0.84 5.32
C PHE A 62 -1.56 0.46 3.91
N GLY A 63 -1.49 1.39 2.96
CA GLY A 63 -1.86 1.17 1.57
C GLY A 63 -1.02 0.08 0.90
N LEU A 64 0.30 0.09 1.10
CA LEU A 64 1.19 -0.97 0.61
C LEU A 64 0.84 -2.34 1.20
N LYS A 65 0.49 -2.40 2.50
CA LYS A 65 0.05 -3.65 3.14
C LYS A 65 -1.25 -4.18 2.55
N LEU A 66 -2.22 -3.31 2.27
CA LEU A 66 -3.48 -3.70 1.62
C LEU A 66 -3.24 -4.26 0.21
N GLN A 67 -2.21 -3.79 -0.49
CA GLN A 67 -1.78 -4.32 -1.78
C GLN A 67 -0.97 -5.63 -1.66
N GLY A 68 -0.67 -6.09 -0.44
CA GLY A 68 0.24 -7.23 -0.22
C GLY A 68 1.70 -6.93 -0.56
N ALA A 69 2.06 -5.65 -0.70
CA ALA A 69 3.41 -5.22 -1.05
C ALA A 69 4.32 -5.23 0.18
N SER A 70 5.62 -5.42 -0.05
CA SER A 70 6.64 -5.31 1.01
C SER A 70 6.71 -3.86 1.51
N VAL A 71 6.79 -3.67 2.83
CA VAL A 71 7.05 -2.36 3.41
C VAL A 71 8.55 -2.27 3.71
N PRO A 72 9.19 -1.09 3.65
CA PRO A 72 10.54 -0.93 4.16
C PRO A 72 10.62 -1.47 5.60
N GLN A 73 11.43 -2.52 5.79
CA GLN A 73 11.59 -3.21 7.08
C GLN A 73 12.94 -2.81 7.66
N ASN A 74 12.96 -2.43 8.94
CA ASN A 74 14.21 -2.23 9.69
C ASN A 74 15.22 -1.26 9.05
N ASP A 75 14.73 -0.25 8.34
CA ASP A 75 15.59 0.85 7.94
C ASP A 75 15.82 1.78 9.14
N ASN A 76 17.07 1.80 9.64
CA ASN A 76 17.47 2.64 10.76
C ASN A 76 17.13 4.12 10.53
N THR A 77 17.23 4.60 9.28
CA THR A 77 16.94 6.00 8.95
C THR A 77 15.44 6.30 9.03
N PHE A 78 14.60 5.37 8.56
CA PHE A 78 13.15 5.48 8.64
C PHE A 78 12.66 5.42 10.09
N CYS A 79 13.18 4.47 10.87
CA CYS A 79 12.84 4.34 12.30
C CYS A 79 13.27 5.58 13.10
N GLN A 80 14.46 6.12 12.80
CA GLN A 80 14.94 7.36 13.40
C GLN A 80 14.03 8.55 13.03
N SER A 81 13.62 8.65 11.77
CA SER A 81 12.71 9.71 11.29
C SER A 81 11.34 9.66 11.98
N ILE A 82 10.84 8.48 12.33
CA ILE A 82 9.61 8.33 13.13
C ILE A 82 9.80 8.95 14.52
N LEU A 83 10.91 8.63 15.20
CA LEU A 83 11.20 9.16 16.54
C LEU A 83 11.34 10.69 16.52
N GLU A 84 11.99 11.24 15.50
CA GLU A 84 12.21 12.68 15.36
C GLU A 84 10.93 13.46 15.11
N LYS A 85 9.99 12.89 14.35
CA LYS A 85 8.71 13.54 14.03
C LYS A 85 7.61 13.28 15.07
N MET A 86 7.80 12.33 15.98
CA MET A 86 6.82 11.99 17.02
C MET A 86 6.67 13.12 18.04
N LYS A 87 5.44 13.60 18.19
CA LYS A 87 5.02 14.58 19.20
C LYS A 87 4.24 13.88 20.29
N LYS A 88 4.87 13.71 21.45
CA LYS A 88 4.34 12.93 22.58
C LYS A 88 3.05 13.49 23.17
N ASP A 89 2.86 14.79 23.12
CA ASP A 89 1.68 15.52 23.58
C ASP A 89 0.50 15.49 22.60
N ASN A 90 0.65 14.84 21.45
CA ASN A 90 -0.37 14.77 20.42
C ASN A 90 -0.81 13.31 20.17
N TYR A 91 -2.07 13.01 20.48
CA TYR A 91 -2.62 11.65 20.36
C TYR A 91 -2.52 11.06 18.95
N GLU A 92 -2.77 11.86 17.92
CA GLU A 92 -2.68 11.44 16.53
C GLU A 92 -1.23 11.10 16.13
N SER A 93 -0.26 11.92 16.55
CA SER A 93 1.16 11.65 16.34
C SER A 93 1.61 10.36 17.05
N VAL A 94 1.17 10.13 18.28
CA VAL A 94 1.42 8.89 19.02
C VAL A 94 0.80 7.70 18.29
N PHE A 95 -0.44 7.83 17.80
CA PHE A 95 -1.13 6.79 17.05
C PHE A 95 -0.37 6.40 15.77
N TYR A 96 -0.07 7.35 14.90
CA TYR A 96 0.65 7.09 13.65
C TYR A 96 2.05 6.52 13.91
N SER A 97 2.80 7.09 14.85
CA SER A 97 4.14 6.60 15.21
C SER A 97 4.08 5.16 15.71
N SER A 98 3.11 4.82 16.56
CA SER A 98 2.93 3.46 17.10
C SER A 98 2.60 2.45 15.98
N GLY A 99 1.72 2.85 15.07
CA GLY A 99 1.33 2.04 13.93
C GLY A 99 2.49 1.81 12.95
N LEU A 100 3.26 2.85 12.67
CA LEU A 100 4.48 2.77 11.85
C LEU A 100 5.53 1.89 12.52
N TRP A 101 5.82 2.11 13.81
CA TRP A 101 6.82 1.34 14.57
C TRP A 101 6.55 -0.17 14.52
N LYS A 102 5.30 -0.57 14.78
CA LYS A 102 4.85 -1.96 14.64
C LYS A 102 4.89 -2.41 13.19
N GLY A 103 4.56 -1.51 12.27
CA GLY A 103 4.30 -1.83 10.88
C GLY A 103 5.55 -2.05 10.01
N THR A 104 6.67 -1.42 10.36
CA THR A 104 7.96 -1.48 9.66
C THR A 104 9.01 -2.31 10.40
N GLY A 105 8.66 -2.89 11.56
CA GLY A 105 9.53 -3.78 12.31
C GLY A 105 10.70 -3.07 13.01
N CYS A 106 10.59 -1.76 13.25
CA CYS A 106 11.59 -0.99 14.00
C CYS A 106 11.91 -1.67 15.35
N LYS A 107 13.20 -1.85 15.63
CA LYS A 107 13.67 -2.47 16.87
C LYS A 107 13.62 -1.50 18.04
N GLY A 108 13.40 -2.04 19.24
CA GLY A 108 13.35 -1.27 20.47
C GLY A 108 11.94 -0.85 20.87
N GLN A 109 11.85 -0.11 21.97
CA GLN A 109 10.58 0.32 22.54
C GLN A 109 10.28 1.76 22.12
N LEU A 110 9.10 1.97 21.54
CA LEU A 110 8.54 3.31 21.37
C LEU A 110 8.11 3.83 22.74
N ASP A 111 8.59 4.99 23.16
CA ASP A 111 8.24 5.60 24.44
C ASP A 111 6.84 6.26 24.39
N ASN A 112 5.81 5.42 24.34
CA ASN A 112 4.40 5.82 24.23
C ASN A 112 3.51 5.31 25.39
N LYS A 113 4.08 4.56 26.34
CA LYS A 113 3.31 3.84 27.38
C LYS A 113 2.53 4.78 28.32
N ALA A 114 3.13 5.91 28.69
CA ALA A 114 2.46 6.91 29.53
C ALA A 114 1.25 7.53 28.80
N HIS A 115 1.39 7.79 27.50
CA HIS A 115 0.33 8.39 26.68
C HIS A 115 -0.83 7.44 26.43
N ILE A 116 -0.56 6.15 26.22
CA ILE A 116 -1.62 5.13 26.12
C ILE A 116 -2.43 5.05 27.42
N ARG A 117 -1.77 5.15 28.58
CA ARG A 117 -2.47 5.17 29.88
C ARG A 117 -3.34 6.42 30.02
N GLN A 118 -2.81 7.58 29.69
CA GLN A 118 -3.59 8.83 29.75
C GLN A 118 -4.81 8.77 28.84
N LEU A 119 -4.64 8.36 27.59
CA LEU A 119 -5.75 8.18 26.65
C LEU A 119 -6.83 7.21 27.20
N ALA A 120 -6.40 6.11 27.83
CA ALA A 120 -7.33 5.15 28.41
C ALA A 120 -8.09 5.69 29.63
N GLU A 121 -7.54 6.66 30.37
CA GLU A 121 -8.26 7.34 31.44
C GLU A 121 -9.22 8.41 30.89
N ASP A 122 -8.79 9.18 29.88
CA ASP A 122 -9.62 10.19 29.23
C ASP A 122 -10.87 9.55 28.61
N LEU A 123 -10.73 8.40 27.92
CA LEU A 123 -11.85 7.67 27.30
C LEU A 123 -12.84 7.05 28.30
N LYS A 124 -12.53 6.99 29.60
CA LYS A 124 -13.47 6.50 30.64
C LYS A 124 -14.37 7.61 31.18
N GLN A 125 -14.06 8.87 30.87
CA GLN A 125 -14.79 10.03 31.36
C GLN A 125 -15.96 10.42 30.42
N ASP A 126 -16.02 9.84 29.23
CA ASP A 126 -17.12 9.93 28.26
C ASP A 126 -18.16 8.80 28.45
#